data_AF-A0A835YUD2-F1
#
_entry.id   AF-A0A835YUD2-F1
#
_cell.length_a   1.000
_cell.length_b   1.000
_cell.length_c   1.000
_cell.angle_alpha   90.00
_cell.angle_beta   90.00
_cell.angle_gamma   90.00
#
_symmetry.space_group_name_H-M   'P 1'
#
loop_
_entity.id
_entity.type
_entity.pdbx_description
1 polymer ?
#
loop_
_entity_poly.entity_id
_entity_poly.type
_entity_poly.pdbx_seq_one_letter_code
_entity_poly.pdbx_strand_id
1 'polypeptide(L)'
;MKILWTVACATTLWSPVQAFVTSRGPVGTGSGALHGSRQPARRGSAAASMVFNTKKTGATGVKQLKSELLSIAGATGRGVSMTEEQRTRIDELMEALTKVNKVKDAATSPLLNGKWVLQWTDEKETAFLLKSGLFGLKTGEVSQTIDTKQQVLSNAVLFGTGDDVASAQGTFQVGSTAIPETSGARVNFEFLSCSIRWKKFTVPLPPVGKGWFASVYLDESMRITTDSRGDRQIFTRG
;
A
#
# COMPACT_ATOMS: atom_id res chain seq x y z
N MET A 1 14.00 12.49 -28.43
CA MET A 1 12.95 11.87 -27.60
C MET A 1 13.56 10.73 -26.78
N LYS A 2 13.99 11.01 -25.55
CA LYS A 2 14.49 10.02 -24.58
C LYS A 2 13.30 9.62 -23.71
N ILE A 3 12.62 8.54 -24.07
CA ILE A 3 11.35 8.13 -23.45
C ILE A 3 11.63 7.01 -22.44
N LEU A 4 11.48 7.32 -21.15
CA LEU A 4 10.92 6.48 -20.08
C LEU A 4 11.36 4.99 -19.92
N TRP A 5 12.65 4.63 -20.05
CA TRP A 5 13.08 3.23 -19.82
C TRP A 5 13.53 2.90 -18.38
N THR A 6 13.53 3.84 -17.44
CA THR A 6 14.16 3.63 -16.12
C THR A 6 13.18 3.40 -14.95
N VAL A 7 11.89 3.69 -15.09
CA VAL A 7 11.02 3.87 -13.90
C VAL A 7 10.38 2.57 -13.35
N ALA A 8 10.47 1.44 -14.04
CA ALA A 8 9.81 0.22 -13.57
C ALA A 8 10.74 -0.82 -12.91
N CYS A 9 12.07 -0.71 -13.05
CA CYS A 9 13.01 -1.64 -12.43
C CYS A 9 14.37 -1.00 -12.02
N ALA A 10 14.49 0.33 -12.02
CA ALA A 10 15.74 1.03 -11.70
C ALA A 10 15.53 2.31 -10.88
N THR A 11 15.16 2.16 -9.61
CA THR A 11 15.29 3.20 -8.58
C THR A 11 15.98 2.69 -7.31
N THR A 12 16.98 1.81 -7.44
CA THR A 12 18.07 1.72 -6.46
C THR A 12 19.19 2.69 -6.81
N LEU A 13 18.98 3.98 -6.56
CA LEU A 13 20.05 4.98 -6.40
C LEU A 13 19.57 6.09 -5.44
N TRP A 14 19.56 5.81 -4.13
CA TRP A 14 20.22 6.66 -3.13
C TRP A 14 20.05 6.13 -1.70
N SER A 15 21.17 5.71 -1.13
CA SER A 15 21.57 6.01 0.24
C SER A 15 23.09 6.23 0.22
N PRO A 16 23.60 7.18 1.01
CA PRO A 16 24.15 6.75 2.29
C PRO A 16 23.86 7.71 3.46
N VAL A 17 23.53 7.10 4.59
CA VAL A 17 24.11 7.30 5.93
C VAL A 17 24.54 8.71 6.34
N GLN A 18 23.93 9.24 7.41
CA GLN A 18 24.62 9.90 8.53
C GLN A 18 23.77 9.64 9.79
N ALA A 19 24.18 8.70 10.63
CA ALA A 19 25.16 8.86 11.72
C ALA A 19 24.51 9.41 12.99
N PHE A 20 24.45 8.52 13.99
CA PHE A 20 24.36 8.82 15.41
C PHE A 20 25.28 9.99 15.79
N VAL A 21 24.72 11.03 16.42
CA VAL A 21 25.48 11.89 17.33
C VAL A 21 24.72 11.95 18.65
N THR A 22 25.27 11.25 19.63
CA THR A 22 25.06 11.48 21.04
C THR A 22 25.72 12.81 21.44
N SER A 23 25.03 13.67 22.17
CA SER A 23 25.67 14.71 22.97
C SER A 23 24.81 15.08 24.18
N ARG A 24 25.44 15.04 25.36
CA ARG A 24 24.91 15.33 26.69
C ARG A 24 25.07 16.83 27.01
N GLY A 25 24.02 17.45 27.57
CA GLY A 25 24.04 18.58 28.53
C GLY A 25 24.75 19.89 28.13
N PRO A 26 24.66 20.99 28.91
CA PRO A 26 24.24 21.08 30.31
C PRO A 26 23.18 22.16 30.64
N VAL A 27 22.86 22.20 31.93
CA VAL A 27 22.04 23.13 32.72
C VAL A 27 22.47 24.59 32.59
N GLY A 28 21.50 25.52 32.62
CA GLY A 28 21.73 26.95 32.80
C GLY A 28 20.48 27.71 33.22
N THR A 29 20.48 28.16 34.47
CA THR A 29 19.51 29.01 35.19
C THR A 29 19.45 30.46 34.67
N GLY A 30 18.29 31.12 34.73
CA GLY A 30 18.20 32.57 34.58
C GLY A 30 16.78 33.14 34.65
N SER A 31 16.53 33.94 35.68
CA SER A 31 15.28 34.64 36.04
C SER A 31 15.03 35.91 35.21
N GLY A 32 13.78 36.36 35.04
CA GLY A 32 13.49 37.71 34.54
C GLY A 32 12.06 38.02 34.02
N ALA A 33 11.19 38.41 34.96
CA ALA A 33 10.09 39.40 34.92
C ALA A 33 9.29 39.80 33.64
N LEU A 34 7.95 39.74 33.82
CA LEU A 34 6.90 40.74 33.53
C LEU A 34 6.76 41.37 32.13
N HIS A 35 5.63 41.11 31.44
CA HIS A 35 4.60 42.12 31.13
C HIS A 35 3.36 41.48 30.48
N GLY A 36 2.19 41.97 30.88
CA GLY A 36 0.89 41.42 30.48
C GLY A 36 0.49 41.74 29.05
N SER A 37 -0.39 40.88 28.51
CA SER A 37 -1.27 41.24 27.40
C SER A 37 -2.51 40.36 27.38
N ARG A 38 -3.59 40.97 26.91
CA ARG A 38 -5.00 40.63 27.04
C ARG A 38 -5.39 39.34 26.31
N GLN A 39 -6.24 38.52 26.94
CA GLN A 39 -7.03 37.49 26.26
C GLN A 39 -8.17 38.12 25.45
N PRO A 40 -8.42 37.66 24.22
CA PRO A 40 -9.76 37.67 23.63
C PRO A 40 -10.40 36.28 23.66
N ALA A 41 -11.73 36.31 23.78
CA ALA A 41 -12.62 35.21 24.05
C ALA A 41 -12.53 34.04 23.04
N ARG A 42 -12.44 32.82 23.58
CA ARG A 42 -12.67 31.57 22.86
C ARG A 42 -14.14 31.45 22.48
N ARG A 43 -14.47 31.60 21.19
CA ARG A 43 -15.68 31.02 20.61
C ARG A 43 -15.48 29.51 20.52
N GLY A 44 -16.20 28.76 21.36
CA GLY A 44 -16.26 27.31 21.25
C GLY A 44 -16.99 26.91 19.99
N SER A 45 -16.26 26.49 18.96
CA SER A 45 -16.82 25.71 17.85
C SER A 45 -16.85 24.26 18.30
N ALA A 46 -18.05 23.74 18.56
CA ALA A 46 -18.27 22.34 18.88
C ALA A 46 -18.06 21.50 17.62
N ALA A 47 -16.80 21.10 17.36
CA ALA A 47 -16.53 19.99 16.47
C ALA A 47 -16.95 18.72 17.20
N ALA A 48 -18.12 18.19 16.84
CA ALA A 48 -18.61 16.91 17.33
C ALA A 48 -17.65 15.80 16.87
N SER A 49 -16.69 15.45 17.74
CA SER A 49 -15.92 14.22 17.59
C SER A 49 -16.87 13.06 17.80
N MET A 50 -17.28 12.38 16.72
CA MET A 50 -17.90 11.06 16.82
C MET A 50 -16.85 10.08 17.34
N VAL A 51 -16.81 9.94 18.66
CA VAL A 51 -16.08 8.86 19.32
C VAL A 51 -16.75 7.56 18.88
N PHE A 52 -16.10 6.82 18.00
CA PHE A 52 -16.51 5.46 17.66
C PHE A 52 -16.43 4.61 18.93
N ASN A 53 -17.60 4.32 19.49
CA ASN A 53 -17.72 3.36 20.58
C ASN A 53 -17.33 1.98 20.03
N THR A 54 -16.17 1.48 20.43
CA THR A 54 -15.61 0.16 20.07
C THR A 54 -16.41 -0.95 20.74
N LYS A 55 -17.71 -1.06 20.44
CA LYS A 55 -18.48 -2.27 20.68
C LYS A 55 -18.02 -3.34 19.69
N LYS A 56 -17.65 -4.51 20.24
CA LYS A 56 -17.36 -5.80 19.59
C LYS A 56 -17.95 -5.85 18.16
N THR A 57 -17.15 -5.49 17.16
CA THR A 57 -17.60 -5.42 15.77
C THR A 57 -17.89 -6.85 15.29
N GLY A 58 -19.16 -7.22 15.28
CA GLY A 58 -19.60 -8.51 14.75
C GLY A 58 -19.36 -8.63 13.24
N ALA A 59 -19.62 -9.80 12.66
CA ALA A 59 -19.42 -10.05 11.23
C ALA A 59 -20.13 -9.02 10.33
N THR A 60 -21.32 -8.55 10.74
CA THR A 60 -22.07 -7.49 10.04
C THR A 60 -21.31 -6.16 10.02
N GLY A 61 -20.65 -5.78 11.12
CA GLY A 61 -19.85 -4.56 11.18
C GLY A 61 -18.59 -4.64 10.31
N VAL A 62 -17.91 -5.78 10.30
CA VAL A 62 -16.75 -6.00 9.40
C VAL A 62 -17.17 -5.89 7.93
N LYS A 63 -18.32 -6.47 7.57
CA LYS A 63 -18.85 -6.37 6.21
C LYS A 63 -19.12 -4.91 5.80
N GLN A 64 -19.69 -4.11 6.69
CA GLN A 64 -19.93 -2.68 6.45
C GLN A 64 -18.62 -1.90 6.26
N LEU A 65 -17.64 -2.11 7.14
CA LEU A 65 -16.31 -1.48 7.01
C LEU A 65 -15.64 -1.81 5.67
N LYS A 66 -15.65 -3.08 5.25
CA LYS A 66 -15.10 -3.49 3.95
C LYS A 66 -15.84 -2.86 2.78
N SER A 67 -17.17 -2.83 2.84
CA SER A 67 -18.00 -2.27 1.77
C SER A 67 -17.75 -0.77 1.60
N GLU A 68 -17.67 -0.03 2.71
CA GLU A 68 -17.38 1.40 2.69
C GLU A 68 -15.97 1.67 2.16
N LEU A 69 -14.98 0.91 2.66
CA LEU A 69 -13.58 1.05 2.22
C LEU A 69 -13.44 0.85 0.71
N LEU A 70 -14.06 -0.21 0.17
CA LEU A 70 -14.03 -0.50 -1.27
C LEU A 70 -14.79 0.54 -2.09
N SER A 71 -15.89 1.08 -1.56
CA SER A 71 -16.64 2.14 -2.23
C SER A 71 -15.80 3.41 -2.39
N ILE A 72 -15.09 3.82 -1.33
CA ILE A 72 -14.22 5.01 -1.38
C ILE A 72 -13.00 4.72 -2.28
N ALA A 73 -12.35 3.58 -2.09
CA ALA A 73 -11.23 3.14 -2.93
C ALA A 73 -11.57 3.18 -4.44
N GLY A 74 -12.72 2.63 -4.82
CA GLY A 74 -13.19 2.61 -6.21
C GLY A 74 -13.42 4.01 -6.79
N ALA A 75 -13.89 4.96 -5.98
CA ALA A 75 -14.12 6.34 -6.41
C ALA A 75 -12.82 7.15 -6.62
N THR A 76 -11.65 6.65 -6.16
CA THR A 76 -10.36 7.37 -6.23
C THR A 76 -9.50 6.98 -7.44
N GLY A 77 -9.99 6.11 -8.32
CA GLY A 77 -9.17 5.54 -9.40
C GLY A 77 -7.97 4.77 -8.84
N ARG A 78 -8.20 3.92 -7.84
CA ARG A 78 -7.18 3.13 -7.13
C ARG A 78 -6.14 3.97 -6.37
N GLY A 79 -6.54 5.14 -5.88
CA GLY A 79 -5.69 6.05 -5.09
C GLY A 79 -5.03 7.18 -5.89
N VAL A 80 -5.19 7.22 -7.22
CA VAL A 80 -4.57 8.24 -8.08
C VAL A 80 -5.18 9.63 -7.90
N SER A 81 -6.49 9.72 -7.67
CA SER A 81 -7.21 10.98 -7.47
C SER A 81 -8.02 10.90 -6.19
N MET A 82 -7.57 11.61 -5.16
CA MET A 82 -8.13 11.48 -3.83
C MET A 82 -8.09 12.82 -3.09
N THR A 83 -9.16 13.18 -2.39
CA THR A 83 -9.19 14.33 -1.47
C THR A 83 -8.61 13.96 -0.10
N GLU A 84 -8.26 14.95 0.71
CA GLU A 84 -7.75 14.69 2.07
C GLU A 84 -8.81 14.05 2.99
N GLU A 85 -10.10 14.36 2.77
CA GLU A 85 -11.20 13.72 3.49
C GLU A 85 -11.31 12.22 3.13
N GLN A 86 -11.20 11.89 1.84
CA GLN A 86 -11.18 10.50 1.39
C GLN A 86 -9.97 9.74 1.94
N ARG A 87 -8.79 10.37 1.96
CA ARG A 87 -7.58 9.80 2.56
C ARG A 87 -7.79 9.48 4.03
N THR A 88 -8.23 10.47 4.80
CA THR A 88 -8.49 10.34 6.24
C THR A 88 -9.50 9.22 6.49
N ARG A 89 -10.57 9.14 5.69
CA ARG A 89 -11.59 8.11 5.86
C ARG A 89 -11.08 6.70 5.52
N ILE A 90 -10.27 6.56 4.47
CA ILE A 90 -9.61 5.28 4.14
C ILE A 90 -8.69 4.85 5.29
N ASP A 91 -7.93 5.78 5.88
CA ASP A 91 -7.03 5.50 6.99
C ASP A 91 -7.78 4.96 8.22
N GLU A 92 -8.87 5.63 8.61
CA GLU A 92 -9.75 5.21 9.72
C GLU A 92 -10.33 3.81 9.48
N LEU A 93 -10.79 3.52 8.26
CA LEU A 93 -11.39 2.23 7.90
C LEU A 93 -10.36 1.10 7.89
N MET A 94 -9.16 1.35 7.36
CA MET A 94 -8.06 0.38 7.41
C MET A 94 -7.62 0.09 8.86
N GLU A 95 -7.56 1.12 9.71
CA GLU A 95 -7.23 0.95 11.12
C GLU A 95 -8.31 0.14 11.86
N ALA A 96 -9.59 0.45 11.62
CA ALA A 96 -10.72 -0.28 12.20
C ALA A 96 -10.70 -1.77 11.78
N LEU A 97 -10.43 -2.06 10.50
CA LEU A 97 -10.30 -3.44 10.00
C LEU A 97 -9.10 -4.15 10.62
N THR A 98 -7.95 -3.49 10.71
CA THR A 98 -6.73 -4.04 11.33
C THR A 98 -6.97 -4.45 12.79
N LYS A 99 -7.69 -3.62 13.56
CA LYS A 99 -8.05 -3.91 14.96
C LYS A 99 -8.91 -5.17 15.12
N VAL A 100 -9.74 -5.48 14.13
CA VAL A 100 -10.64 -6.66 14.15
C VAL A 100 -10.10 -7.84 13.35
N ASN A 101 -8.85 -7.78 12.88
CA ASN A 101 -8.22 -8.87 12.15
C ASN A 101 -8.12 -10.13 13.02
N LYS A 102 -8.71 -11.22 12.50
CA LYS A 102 -8.75 -12.54 13.14
C LYS A 102 -7.53 -13.40 12.79
N VAL A 103 -6.84 -13.12 11.69
CA VAL A 103 -5.68 -13.89 11.22
C VAL A 103 -4.40 -13.25 11.75
N LYS A 104 -3.89 -13.75 12.89
CA LYS A 104 -2.68 -13.21 13.53
C LYS A 104 -1.41 -13.57 12.76
N ASP A 105 -1.30 -14.82 12.33
CA ASP A 105 -0.18 -15.33 11.54
C ASP A 105 -0.51 -15.30 10.04
N ALA A 106 -0.73 -14.09 9.51
CA ALA A 106 -1.12 -13.90 8.13
C ALA A 106 -0.06 -14.40 7.13
N ALA A 107 1.23 -14.38 7.48
CA ALA A 107 2.32 -14.83 6.62
C ALA A 107 2.25 -16.34 6.29
N THR A 108 1.84 -17.15 7.27
CA THR A 108 1.75 -18.62 7.15
C THR A 108 0.31 -19.10 6.92
N SER A 109 -0.67 -18.19 6.96
CA SER A 109 -2.07 -18.50 6.72
C SER A 109 -2.29 -18.99 5.29
N PRO A 110 -3.03 -20.11 5.09
CA PRO A 110 -3.43 -20.56 3.76
C PRO A 110 -4.20 -19.51 2.97
N LEU A 111 -4.93 -18.62 3.66
CA LEU A 111 -5.69 -17.53 3.05
C LEU A 111 -4.82 -16.55 2.28
N LEU A 112 -3.54 -16.42 2.61
CA LEU A 112 -2.64 -15.49 1.89
C LEU A 112 -2.39 -15.95 0.45
N ASN A 113 -2.41 -17.25 0.19
CA ASN A 113 -2.10 -17.80 -1.12
C ASN A 113 -3.23 -17.53 -2.13
N GLY A 114 -2.87 -17.45 -3.41
CA GLY A 114 -3.78 -17.19 -4.52
C GLY A 114 -3.58 -15.82 -5.16
N LYS A 115 -4.51 -15.45 -6.04
CA LYS A 115 -4.50 -14.18 -6.77
C LYS A 115 -5.22 -13.09 -5.99
N TRP A 116 -4.59 -11.93 -5.93
CA TRP A 116 -5.07 -10.72 -5.28
C TRP A 116 -5.07 -9.56 -6.27
N VAL A 117 -6.19 -8.86 -6.41
CA VAL A 117 -6.36 -7.72 -7.33
C VAL A 117 -6.37 -6.42 -6.54
N LEU A 118 -5.54 -5.47 -6.96
CA LEU A 118 -5.37 -4.18 -6.31
C LEU A 118 -6.61 -3.32 -6.48
N GLN A 119 -7.16 -2.84 -5.37
CA GLN A 119 -8.28 -1.90 -5.33
C GLN A 119 -7.83 -0.48 -5.00
N TRP A 120 -6.72 -0.33 -4.28
CA TRP A 120 -6.19 0.98 -3.88
C TRP A 120 -4.75 0.88 -3.42
N THR A 121 -3.97 1.95 -3.64
CA THR A 121 -2.63 2.10 -3.07
C THR A 121 -2.25 3.57 -2.86
N ASP A 122 -1.38 3.83 -1.88
CA ASP A 122 -0.63 5.09 -1.77
C ASP A 122 0.85 4.96 -2.24
N GLU A 123 1.24 3.79 -2.77
CA GLU A 123 2.56 3.54 -3.37
C GLU A 123 2.76 4.40 -4.63
N LYS A 124 3.79 5.26 -4.60
CA LYS A 124 4.05 6.24 -5.66
C LYS A 124 4.35 5.60 -7.02
N GLU A 125 5.07 4.48 -7.05
CA GLU A 125 5.49 3.82 -8.29
C GLU A 125 4.30 3.18 -8.99
N THR A 126 3.47 2.44 -8.25
CA THR A 126 2.21 1.89 -8.77
C THR A 126 1.23 3.00 -9.15
N ALA A 127 1.08 4.05 -8.33
CA ALA A 127 0.25 5.20 -8.67
C ALA A 127 0.72 5.92 -9.95
N PHE A 128 2.03 5.98 -10.19
CA PHE A 128 2.59 6.51 -11.42
C PHE A 128 2.18 5.67 -12.64
N LEU A 129 2.30 4.33 -12.56
CA LEU A 129 1.85 3.44 -13.63
C LEU A 129 0.34 3.55 -13.86
N LEU A 130 -0.46 3.62 -12.79
CA LEU A 130 -1.91 3.79 -12.87
C LEU A 130 -2.29 5.09 -13.60
N LYS A 131 -1.55 6.18 -13.36
CA LYS A 131 -1.80 7.49 -13.99
C LYS A 131 -1.29 7.58 -15.42
N SER A 132 -0.10 7.05 -15.69
CA SER A 132 0.63 7.27 -16.95
C SER A 132 0.36 6.18 -18.00
N GLY A 133 -0.06 5.00 -17.59
CA GLY A 133 -0.16 3.86 -18.49
C GLY A 133 1.20 3.41 -19.02
N LEU A 134 1.19 2.63 -20.10
CA LEU A 134 2.42 2.22 -20.79
C LEU A 134 2.19 2.09 -22.29
N PHE A 135 3.09 2.64 -23.12
CA PHE A 135 2.97 2.66 -24.59
C PHE A 135 1.65 3.26 -25.12
N GLY A 136 1.10 4.25 -24.42
CA GLY A 136 -0.20 4.86 -24.77
C GLY A 136 -1.41 3.99 -24.42
N LEU A 137 -1.19 2.83 -23.77
CA LEU A 137 -2.24 1.97 -23.24
C LEU A 137 -2.55 2.32 -21.80
N LYS A 138 -3.81 2.12 -21.40
CA LYS A 138 -4.25 2.29 -20.02
C LYS A 138 -3.77 1.14 -19.16
N THR A 139 -3.60 1.41 -17.87
CA THR A 139 -3.31 0.37 -16.88
C THR A 139 -4.59 -0.35 -16.50
N GLY A 140 -4.68 -1.62 -16.88
CA GLY A 140 -5.76 -2.52 -16.52
C GLY A 140 -5.56 -3.15 -15.14
N GLU A 141 -5.91 -4.43 -15.00
CA GLU A 141 -5.76 -5.15 -13.73
C GLU A 141 -4.32 -5.08 -13.20
N VAL A 142 -4.18 -4.73 -11.93
CA VAL A 142 -2.94 -4.87 -11.17
C VAL A 142 -3.17 -6.00 -10.18
N SER A 143 -2.38 -7.06 -10.26
CA SER A 143 -2.56 -8.23 -9.40
C SER A 143 -1.26 -8.79 -8.85
N GLN A 144 -1.39 -9.47 -7.72
CA GLN A 144 -0.33 -10.15 -7.01
C GLN A 144 -0.77 -11.60 -6.78
N THR A 145 0.00 -12.54 -7.32
CA THR A 145 -0.21 -13.98 -7.09
C THR A 145 0.83 -14.49 -6.11
N ILE A 146 0.39 -15.14 -5.04
CA ILE A 146 1.24 -15.60 -3.95
C ILE A 146 1.09 -17.11 -3.78
N ASP A 147 2.21 -17.81 -3.71
CA ASP A 147 2.31 -19.20 -3.26
C ASP A 147 3.52 -19.33 -2.33
N THR A 148 3.28 -19.29 -1.01
CA THR A 148 4.33 -19.36 0.00
C THR A 148 4.95 -20.75 0.13
N LYS A 149 4.28 -21.81 -0.36
CA LYS A 149 4.84 -23.17 -0.37
C LYS A 149 5.87 -23.32 -1.49
N GLN A 150 5.56 -22.76 -2.66
CA GLN A 150 6.49 -22.70 -3.79
C GLN A 150 7.46 -21.53 -3.70
N GLN A 151 7.32 -20.67 -2.68
CA GLN A 151 8.08 -19.45 -2.49
C GLN A 151 8.00 -18.50 -3.69
N VAL A 152 6.82 -18.43 -4.33
CA VAL A 152 6.55 -17.61 -5.50
C VAL A 152 5.68 -16.41 -5.13
N LEU A 153 6.15 -15.23 -5.52
CA LEU A 153 5.38 -14.00 -5.56
C LEU A 153 5.47 -13.43 -6.98
N SER A 154 4.33 -13.21 -7.64
CA SER A 154 4.28 -12.60 -8.97
C SER A 154 3.40 -11.36 -8.92
N ASN A 155 4.00 -10.20 -9.15
CA ASN A 155 3.28 -8.95 -9.39
C ASN A 155 3.09 -8.77 -10.90
N ALA A 156 1.87 -8.44 -11.31
CA ALA A 156 1.53 -8.20 -12.70
C ALA A 156 0.71 -6.91 -12.84
N VAL A 157 1.05 -6.12 -13.84
CA VAL A 157 0.30 -4.95 -14.28
C VAL A 157 -0.07 -5.18 -15.73
N LEU A 158 -1.37 -5.29 -16.01
CA LEU A 158 -1.86 -5.38 -17.37
C LEU A 158 -1.95 -3.99 -17.99
N PHE A 159 -1.68 -3.90 -19.29
CA PHE A 159 -1.90 -2.69 -20.07
C PHE A 159 -2.75 -3.01 -21.29
N GLY A 160 -3.74 -2.17 -21.57
CA GLY A 160 -4.73 -2.44 -22.60
C GLY A 160 -5.55 -1.24 -23.00
N THR A 161 -6.62 -1.51 -23.75
CA THR A 161 -7.59 -0.49 -24.16
C THR A 161 -8.66 -0.23 -23.10
N GLY A 162 -8.78 -1.12 -22.12
CA GLY A 162 -9.71 -1.03 -20.99
C GLY A 162 -9.05 -1.52 -19.70
N ASP A 163 -9.89 -1.62 -18.66
CA ASP A 163 -9.42 -1.98 -17.32
C ASP A 163 -9.49 -3.50 -17.05
N ASP A 164 -10.20 -4.24 -17.91
CA ASP A 164 -10.41 -5.68 -17.81
C ASP A 164 -9.30 -6.51 -18.47
N VAL A 165 -9.17 -7.76 -18.03
CA VAL A 165 -8.16 -8.72 -18.53
C VAL A 165 -8.33 -9.02 -20.02
N ALA A 166 -9.56 -9.02 -20.56
CA ALA A 166 -9.81 -9.33 -21.97
C ALA A 166 -9.30 -8.22 -22.90
N SER A 167 -9.22 -6.99 -22.40
CA SER A 167 -8.67 -5.83 -23.12
C SER A 167 -7.14 -5.73 -23.09
N ALA A 168 -6.46 -6.62 -22.34
CA ALA A 168 -5.02 -6.56 -22.14
C ALA A 168 -4.24 -6.86 -23.44
N GLN A 169 -3.27 -6.00 -23.74
CA GLN A 169 -2.38 -6.10 -24.91
C GLN A 169 -0.91 -6.22 -24.50
N GLY A 170 -0.61 -6.03 -23.22
CA GLY A 170 0.71 -6.19 -22.64
C GLY A 170 0.64 -6.40 -21.13
N THR A 171 1.79 -6.76 -20.56
CA THR A 171 1.95 -7.03 -19.14
C THR A 171 3.33 -6.59 -18.69
N PHE A 172 3.41 -5.84 -17.61
CA PHE A 172 4.62 -5.72 -16.81
C PHE A 172 4.55 -6.76 -15.69
N GLN A 173 5.55 -7.60 -15.56
CA GLN A 173 5.57 -8.69 -14.60
C GLN A 173 6.89 -8.70 -13.83
N VAL A 174 6.78 -8.80 -12.51
CA VAL A 174 7.91 -8.99 -11.59
C VAL A 174 7.69 -10.30 -10.84
N GLY A 175 8.58 -11.25 -11.06
CA GLY A 175 8.63 -12.51 -10.31
C GLY A 175 9.64 -12.41 -9.18
N SER A 176 9.25 -12.85 -7.99
CA SER A 176 9.98 -12.70 -6.74
C SER A 176 9.88 -13.96 -5.88
N THR A 177 10.79 -14.10 -4.91
CA THR A 177 10.61 -15.04 -3.82
C THR A 177 9.45 -14.64 -2.90
N ALA A 178 8.89 -15.61 -2.17
CA ALA A 178 7.90 -15.39 -1.12
C ALA A 178 8.26 -16.20 0.13
N ILE A 179 9.04 -15.60 1.03
CA ILE A 179 9.55 -16.25 2.24
C ILE A 179 8.79 -15.74 3.47
N PRO A 180 7.78 -16.47 3.97
CA PRO A 180 7.03 -16.05 5.15
C PRO A 180 7.89 -16.12 6.41
N GLU A 181 7.74 -15.13 7.30
CA GLU A 181 8.20 -15.28 8.68
C GLU A 181 7.43 -16.40 9.38
N THR A 182 8.04 -17.06 10.37
CA THR A 182 7.45 -18.20 11.08
C THR A 182 6.20 -17.84 11.89
N SER A 183 6.00 -16.55 12.18
CA SER A 183 4.86 -16.00 12.90
C SER A 183 4.59 -14.57 12.44
N GLY A 184 3.36 -14.10 12.65
CA GLY A 184 2.95 -12.75 12.29
C GLY A 184 2.61 -12.59 10.81
N ALA A 185 2.72 -11.36 10.31
CA ALA A 185 2.12 -10.97 9.04
C ALA A 185 3.10 -10.83 7.87
N ARG A 186 4.41 -10.89 8.14
CA ARG A 186 5.47 -10.51 7.19
C ARG A 186 5.88 -11.64 6.26
N VAL A 187 6.01 -11.29 4.99
CA VAL A 187 6.63 -12.12 3.94
C VAL A 187 7.74 -11.32 3.31
N ASN A 188 8.95 -11.89 3.33
CA ASN A 188 10.12 -11.33 2.67
C ASN A 188 10.10 -11.73 1.20
N PHE A 189 10.57 -10.83 0.34
CA PHE A 189 10.70 -11.08 -1.09
C PHE A 189 12.01 -10.53 -1.62
N GLU A 190 12.50 -11.15 -2.69
CA GLU A 190 13.61 -10.71 -3.51
C GLU A 190 13.24 -10.89 -4.98
N PHE A 191 13.52 -9.89 -5.80
CA PHE A 191 13.19 -9.92 -7.22
C PHE A 191 14.09 -10.91 -7.95
N LEU A 192 13.47 -11.83 -8.69
CA LEU A 192 14.15 -12.85 -9.49
C LEU A 192 14.06 -12.53 -10.99
N SER A 193 12.99 -11.90 -11.41
CA SER A 193 12.76 -11.53 -12.81
C SER A 193 11.90 -10.28 -12.91
N CYS A 194 12.14 -9.50 -13.97
CA CYS A 194 11.38 -8.32 -14.30
C CYS A 194 11.25 -8.29 -15.83
N SER A 195 10.04 -8.17 -16.36
CA SER A 195 9.83 -8.16 -17.82
C SER A 195 8.61 -7.35 -18.21
N ILE A 196 8.69 -6.77 -19.41
CA ILE A 196 7.55 -6.18 -20.09
C ILE A 196 7.26 -7.03 -21.33
N ARG A 197 6.04 -7.56 -21.41
CA ARG A 197 5.50 -8.22 -22.60
C ARG A 197 4.55 -7.26 -23.31
N TRP A 198 4.72 -7.10 -24.60
CA TRP A 198 3.79 -6.33 -25.44
C TRP A 198 3.70 -6.95 -26.83
N LYS A 199 2.50 -7.41 -27.21
CA LYS A 199 2.28 -8.22 -28.41
C LYS A 199 3.28 -9.38 -28.50
N LYS A 200 4.17 -9.38 -29.50
CA LYS A 200 5.18 -10.42 -29.74
C LYS A 200 6.53 -10.11 -29.06
N PHE A 201 6.69 -8.94 -28.46
CA PHE A 201 7.93 -8.51 -27.83
C PHE A 201 7.91 -8.85 -26.34
N THR A 202 9.05 -9.31 -25.83
CA THR A 202 9.31 -9.43 -24.40
C THR A 202 10.66 -8.79 -24.12
N VAL A 203 10.64 -7.74 -23.30
CA VAL A 203 11.82 -6.99 -22.90
C VAL A 203 12.15 -7.38 -21.46
N PRO A 204 13.26 -8.10 -21.21
CA PRO A 204 13.71 -8.32 -19.85
C PRO A 204 14.23 -6.99 -19.28
N LEU A 205 13.96 -6.77 -18.00
CA LEU A 205 14.45 -5.64 -17.23
C LEU A 205 15.28 -6.19 -16.05
N PRO A 206 16.26 -5.44 -15.54
CA PRO A 206 17.04 -5.88 -14.39
C PRO A 206 16.13 -6.11 -13.17
N PRO A 207 16.11 -7.31 -12.56
CA PRO A 207 15.35 -7.56 -11.35
C PRO A 207 16.14 -7.05 -10.14
N VAL A 208 15.95 -5.79 -9.77
CA VAL A 208 16.65 -5.19 -8.63
C VAL A 208 15.67 -4.79 -7.57
N GLY A 209 15.75 -5.45 -6.41
CA GLY A 209 14.93 -5.10 -5.27
C GLY A 209 14.69 -6.28 -4.34
N LYS A 210 14.58 -5.96 -3.06
CA LYS A 210 14.13 -6.86 -2.01
C LYS A 210 13.40 -6.05 -0.96
N GLY A 211 12.56 -6.71 -0.19
CA GLY A 211 11.80 -6.07 0.86
C GLY A 211 10.90 -7.05 1.58
N TRP A 212 9.90 -6.51 2.25
CA TRP A 212 8.86 -7.31 2.87
C TRP A 212 7.51 -6.63 2.70
N PHE A 213 6.44 -7.42 2.72
CA PHE A 213 5.10 -6.91 2.94
C PHE A 213 4.48 -7.62 4.14
N ALA A 214 3.59 -6.94 4.84
CA ALA A 214 2.84 -7.46 5.97
C ALA A 214 1.34 -7.33 5.70
N SER A 215 0.60 -8.45 5.75
CA SER A 215 -0.86 -8.43 5.66
C SER A 215 -1.47 -8.10 7.02
N VAL A 216 -1.73 -6.82 7.28
CA VAL A 216 -2.25 -6.31 8.57
C VAL A 216 -3.73 -6.64 8.79
N TYR A 217 -4.47 -6.85 7.71
CA TYR A 217 -5.78 -7.46 7.69
C TYR A 217 -5.83 -8.54 6.61
N LEU A 218 -6.43 -9.69 6.90
CA LEU A 218 -6.60 -10.79 5.95
C LEU A 218 -7.88 -11.57 6.24
N ASP A 219 -8.71 -11.74 5.21
CA ASP A 219 -9.79 -12.72 5.19
C ASP A 219 -9.90 -13.41 3.81
N GLU A 220 -10.96 -14.18 3.59
CA GLU A 220 -11.19 -14.91 2.33
C GLU A 220 -11.29 -13.99 1.10
N SER A 221 -11.77 -12.76 1.30
CA SER A 221 -12.19 -11.82 0.24
C SER A 221 -11.26 -10.60 0.08
N MET A 222 -10.55 -10.20 1.13
CA MET A 222 -9.81 -8.94 1.18
C MET A 222 -8.53 -9.09 2.01
N ARG A 223 -7.49 -8.37 1.60
CA ARG A 223 -6.32 -8.08 2.44
C ARG A 223 -5.96 -6.61 2.40
N ILE A 224 -5.44 -6.13 3.52
CA ILE A 224 -4.78 -4.83 3.62
C ILE A 224 -3.32 -5.11 3.95
N THR A 225 -2.42 -4.53 3.17
CA THR A 225 -0.98 -4.73 3.34
C THR A 225 -0.26 -3.43 3.62
N THR A 226 0.86 -3.54 4.31
CA THR A 226 1.88 -2.50 4.39
C THR A 226 3.22 -3.09 3.96
N ASP A 227 4.05 -2.33 3.24
CA ASP A 227 5.37 -2.79 2.79
C ASP A 227 6.52 -2.22 3.63
N SER A 228 7.74 -2.62 3.29
CA SER A 228 8.96 -2.15 3.95
C SER A 228 9.24 -0.64 3.83
N ARG A 229 8.51 0.08 2.97
CA ARG A 229 8.56 1.54 2.81
C ARG A 229 7.45 2.26 3.57
N GLY A 230 6.52 1.50 4.16
CA GLY A 230 5.33 2.03 4.83
C GLY A 230 4.18 2.32 3.88
N ASP A 231 4.31 1.98 2.60
CA ASP A 231 3.22 2.11 1.64
C ASP A 231 2.14 1.06 1.94
N ARG A 232 0.89 1.39 1.66
CA ARG A 232 -0.30 0.61 1.97
C ARG A 232 -1.06 0.28 0.70
N GLN A 233 -1.62 -0.91 0.69
CA GLN A 233 -2.38 -1.42 -0.43
C GLN A 233 -3.60 -2.20 0.06
N ILE A 234 -4.68 -2.09 -0.70
CA ILE A 234 -5.92 -2.84 -0.48
C ILE A 234 -6.08 -3.78 -1.67
N PHE A 235 -6.25 -5.06 -1.40
CA PHE A 235 -6.52 -6.05 -2.42
C PHE A 235 -7.79 -6.83 -2.12
N THR A 236 -8.47 -7.27 -3.18
CA THR A 236 -9.54 -8.26 -3.11
C THR A 236 -9.11 -9.56 -3.76
N ARG A 237 -9.76 -10.67 -3.39
CA ARG A 237 -9.55 -11.95 -4.06
C ARG A 237 -9.91 -11.82 -5.55
N GLY A 238 -9.10 -12.40 -6.43
CA GLY A 238 -9.35 -12.44 -7.88
C GLY A 238 -9.24 -13.82 -8.48
#